data_AF-A0A421L1P7-F1
#
_entry.id   AF-A0A421L1P7-F1
#
_cell.length_a   1.000
_cell.length_b   1.000
_cell.length_c   1.000
_cell.angle_alpha   90.00
_cell.angle_beta   90.00
_cell.angle_gamma   90.00
#
_symmetry.space_group_name_H-M   'P 1'
#
loop_
_entity.id
_entity.type
_entity.pdbx_description
1 polymer ?
#
loop_
_entity_poly.entity_id
_entity_poly.type
_entity_poly.pdbx_seq_one_letter_code
_entity_poly.pdbx_strand_id
1 'polypeptide(L)'
;MQKLKRAGFTAASFVVILLVMLLLGQAMTPDWQVEPYRDHLQVSTRSTAVASSLGTTTPEGTHQVREQKISITLDGGVRIQAIVREPSDRKGAGPACLFIHGAGTGKSSEVYGDLASAMASAGITTLVPDKRLDTYTTFHRDYQAMAADYGRSLDCLRSWPGVDPTKVGLYAESEGTWISSIMTAKDPSIAFSILTSPPVYPGRRQMAMAATSYLDLIGAPKGIRNVIPRLMGMDLSLLGLAYADFPSLPYLDQLRMPVMINFGTMDVSMPVEQGAREIIRRTHASGNDNVTLRYYPTNHQIRTGSRLAKAGLPLEPRYTHNLEDWINAVALGTKADQWSTPMIAGNQPHQLNQVPDRTDSGLISSLTALLTLMASGPVLLVAALITALIGALNSHLRARDNIRQRPGFSKGLAGRLWALGLLAAGLITALLAYAFTVVRQAFGLVHLSSMMTFSWFLLSGLSLVLILLLASTLSSIFSRSDGKPAVAGAGHWLTLTLTLLGSLAILGSLIFWNILVF
;
A
#
# COMPACT_ATOMS: atom_id res chain seq x y z
N MET A 1 -16.96 -34.51 -43.32
CA MET A 1 -16.81 -33.06 -43.59
C MET A 1 -17.43 -32.14 -42.54
N GLN A 2 -18.69 -32.29 -42.14
CA GLN A 2 -19.34 -31.34 -41.22
C GLN A 2 -18.72 -31.24 -39.81
N LYS A 3 -18.34 -32.37 -39.20
CA LYS A 3 -17.62 -32.38 -37.91
C LYS A 3 -16.28 -31.63 -37.99
N LEU A 4 -15.58 -31.77 -39.11
CA LEU A 4 -14.30 -31.11 -39.39
C LEU A 4 -14.48 -29.58 -39.55
N LYS A 5 -15.51 -29.15 -40.29
CA LYS A 5 -15.86 -27.72 -40.43
C LYS A 5 -16.21 -27.09 -39.08
N ARG A 6 -16.98 -27.80 -38.25
CA ARG A 6 -17.36 -27.36 -36.90
C ARG A 6 -16.15 -27.26 -35.96
N ALA A 7 -15.23 -28.22 -36.02
CA ALA A 7 -13.98 -28.19 -35.26
C ALA A 7 -13.10 -27.01 -35.69
N GLY A 8 -12.96 -26.78 -37.00
CA GLY A 8 -12.22 -25.63 -37.55
C GLY A 8 -12.80 -24.29 -37.09
N PHE A 9 -14.13 -24.12 -37.14
CA PHE A 9 -14.79 -22.89 -36.67
C PHE A 9 -14.60 -22.67 -35.16
N THR A 10 -14.68 -23.73 -34.35
CA THR A 10 -14.40 -23.64 -32.89
C THR A 10 -12.96 -23.21 -32.64
N ALA A 11 -11.98 -23.81 -33.34
CA ALA A 11 -10.57 -23.45 -33.18
C ALA A 11 -10.31 -21.99 -33.59
N ALA A 12 -10.86 -21.55 -34.73
CA ALA A 12 -10.75 -20.16 -35.17
C ALA A 12 -11.39 -19.19 -34.16
N SER A 13 -12.59 -19.49 -33.68
CA SER A 13 -13.28 -18.68 -32.67
C SER A 13 -12.50 -18.61 -31.35
N PHE A 14 -11.90 -19.72 -30.92
CA PHE A 14 -11.06 -19.77 -29.73
C PHE A 14 -9.86 -18.83 -29.86
N VAL A 15 -9.13 -18.92 -30.98
CA VAL A 15 -7.96 -18.06 -31.24
C VAL A 15 -8.36 -16.58 -31.28
N VAL A 16 -9.47 -16.24 -31.95
CA VAL A 16 -9.95 -14.85 -32.01
C VAL A 16 -10.31 -14.32 -30.63
N ILE A 17 -11.09 -15.07 -29.84
CA ILE A 17 -11.47 -14.63 -28.49
C ILE A 17 -10.22 -14.48 -27.63
N LEU A 18 -9.29 -15.44 -27.68
CA LEU A 18 -8.03 -15.39 -26.94
C LEU A 18 -7.20 -14.16 -27.32
N LEU A 19 -7.03 -13.86 -28.62
CA LEU A 19 -6.30 -12.69 -29.09
C LEU A 19 -6.95 -11.39 -28.59
N VAL A 20 -8.27 -11.27 -28.68
CA VAL A 20 -9.00 -10.09 -28.18
C VAL A 20 -8.80 -9.93 -26.68
N MET A 21 -8.82 -11.03 -25.91
CA MET A 21 -8.57 -10.98 -24.47
C MET A 21 -7.13 -10.59 -24.13
N LEU A 22 -6.14 -11.06 -24.89
CA LEU A 22 -4.74 -10.68 -24.70
C LEU A 22 -4.52 -9.20 -25.00
N LEU A 23 -5.09 -8.69 -26.10
CA LEU A 23 -5.05 -7.27 -26.46
C LEU A 23 -5.77 -6.39 -25.42
N LEU A 24 -6.91 -6.85 -24.90
CA LEU A 24 -7.62 -6.18 -23.81
C LEU A 24 -6.75 -6.13 -22.55
N GLY A 25 -6.08 -7.25 -22.21
CA GLY A 25 -5.12 -7.29 -21.11
C GLY A 25 -3.98 -6.30 -21.29
N GLN A 26 -3.40 -6.23 -22.49
CA GLN A 26 -2.35 -5.25 -22.81
C GLN A 26 -2.87 -3.82 -22.65
N ALA A 27 -4.07 -3.49 -23.14
CA ALA A 27 -4.67 -2.17 -22.98
C ALA A 27 -4.98 -1.82 -21.51
N MET A 28 -5.33 -2.80 -20.69
CA MET A 28 -5.55 -2.62 -19.25
C MET A 28 -4.25 -2.42 -18.46
N THR A 29 -3.11 -2.89 -18.97
CA THR A 29 -1.80 -2.72 -18.32
C THR A 29 -1.24 -1.33 -18.62
N PRO A 30 -0.94 -0.50 -17.60
CA PRO A 30 -0.27 0.76 -17.84
C PRO A 30 1.18 0.54 -18.28
N ASP A 31 1.77 1.56 -18.91
CA ASP A 31 3.16 1.55 -19.40
C ASP A 31 4.19 1.75 -18.29
N TRP A 32 4.01 1.11 -17.13
CA TRP A 32 4.99 1.14 -16.04
C TRP A 32 4.88 -0.12 -15.19
N GLN A 33 5.99 -0.49 -14.57
CA GLN A 33 6.09 -1.60 -13.63
C GLN A 33 6.97 -1.22 -12.45
N VAL A 34 6.86 -2.00 -11.39
CA VAL A 34 7.80 -1.94 -10.26
C VAL A 34 8.97 -2.84 -10.60
N GLU A 35 10.15 -2.26 -10.70
CA GLU A 35 11.38 -2.97 -11.03
C GLU A 35 12.20 -3.32 -9.77
N PRO A 36 13.05 -4.36 -9.81
CA PRO A 36 14.00 -4.63 -8.74
C PRO A 36 14.93 -3.42 -8.51
N TYR A 37 15.18 -3.08 -7.25
CA TYR A 37 16.11 -2.01 -6.91
C TYR A 37 17.55 -2.48 -7.13
N ARG A 38 18.40 -1.65 -7.76
CA ARG A 38 19.78 -2.02 -8.13
C ARG A 38 20.86 -1.12 -7.52
N ASP A 39 20.50 0.09 -7.08
CA ASP A 39 21.44 1.10 -6.63
C ASP A 39 21.71 1.01 -5.12
N HIS A 40 22.18 -0.15 -4.67
CA HIS A 40 22.37 -0.43 -3.25
C HIS A 40 23.38 0.51 -2.60
N LEU A 41 23.02 1.03 -1.43
CA LEU A 41 23.84 1.88 -0.58
C LEU A 41 24.83 1.02 0.21
N GLN A 42 26.04 1.52 0.46
CA GLN A 42 27.01 0.86 1.33
C GLN A 42 27.17 1.64 2.63
N VAL A 43 27.06 0.96 3.77
CA VAL A 43 27.32 1.56 5.09
C VAL A 43 28.82 1.57 5.37
N SER A 44 29.31 2.64 6.01
CA SER A 44 30.75 2.76 6.31
C SER A 44 31.19 1.88 7.48
N THR A 45 30.28 1.57 8.41
CA THR A 45 30.53 0.74 9.58
C THR A 45 29.24 0.10 10.07
N ARG A 46 29.35 -1.05 10.75
CA ARG A 46 28.21 -1.74 11.40
C ARG A 46 27.75 -1.07 12.69
N SER A 47 28.59 -0.23 13.29
CA SER A 47 28.24 0.50 14.51
C SER A 47 27.27 1.62 14.19
N THR A 48 26.19 1.75 14.96
CA THR A 48 25.23 2.87 14.84
C THR A 48 25.62 4.07 15.69
N ALA A 49 26.75 4.01 16.41
CA ALA A 49 27.18 5.05 17.34
C ALA A 49 27.23 6.45 16.69
N VAL A 50 26.89 7.45 17.50
CA VAL A 50 26.91 8.85 17.12
C VAL A 50 27.87 9.57 18.07
N ALA A 51 28.85 10.29 17.52
CA ALA A 51 29.76 11.09 18.34
C ALA A 51 30.17 12.35 17.58
N SER A 52 30.36 13.44 18.32
CA SER A 52 30.80 14.74 17.80
C SER A 52 32.19 15.08 18.31
N SER A 53 32.96 15.83 17.52
CA SER A 53 34.23 16.39 17.96
C SER A 53 34.06 17.54 18.95
N LEU A 54 32.84 18.06 19.14
CA LEU A 54 32.55 19.17 20.05
C LEU A 54 32.40 18.74 21.53
N GLY A 55 32.38 17.44 21.83
CA GLY A 55 32.38 16.94 23.20
C GLY A 55 31.48 15.73 23.42
N THR A 56 31.46 15.27 24.67
CA THR A 56 30.62 14.16 25.13
C THR A 56 29.18 14.61 25.36
N THR A 57 28.25 13.71 25.09
CA THR A 57 26.81 13.88 25.29
C THR A 57 26.39 13.35 26.65
N THR A 58 25.27 13.83 27.18
CA THR A 58 24.73 13.40 28.48
C THR A 58 24.22 11.95 28.36
N PRO A 59 24.74 11.00 29.14
CA PRO A 59 24.28 9.61 29.09
C PRO A 59 22.81 9.43 29.52
N GLU A 60 22.13 8.45 28.94
CA GLU A 60 20.83 7.96 29.42
C GLU A 60 20.87 7.67 30.93
N GLY A 61 19.81 8.03 31.65
CA GLY A 61 19.70 7.82 33.10
C GLY A 61 20.43 8.85 33.98
N THR A 62 21.08 9.86 33.40
CA THR A 62 21.77 10.91 34.17
C THR A 62 20.80 11.75 35.01
N HIS A 63 19.63 12.07 34.47
CA HIS A 63 18.63 12.94 35.09
C HIS A 63 17.42 12.16 35.60
N GLN A 64 16.85 12.62 36.72
CA GLN A 64 15.51 12.17 37.13
C GLN A 64 14.45 12.74 36.18
N VAL A 65 13.50 11.91 35.76
CA VAL A 65 12.45 12.31 34.81
C VAL A 65 11.16 12.64 35.55
N ARG A 66 10.64 13.86 35.38
CA ARG A 66 9.28 14.23 35.77
C ARG A 66 8.35 14.11 34.58
N GLU A 67 7.32 13.29 34.70
CA GLU A 67 6.25 13.13 33.70
C GLU A 67 5.01 13.94 34.10
N GLN A 68 4.42 14.68 33.16
CA GLN A 68 3.20 15.45 33.35
C GLN A 68 2.23 15.24 32.20
N LYS A 69 0.96 14.96 32.53
CA LYS A 69 -0.15 14.94 31.58
C LYS A 69 -0.76 16.33 31.48
N ILE A 70 -0.78 16.88 30.29
CA ILE A 70 -1.31 18.22 30.01
C ILE A 70 -2.42 18.15 28.95
N SER A 71 -3.15 19.25 28.79
CA SER A 71 -4.15 19.42 27.74
C SER A 71 -3.74 20.60 26.86
N ILE A 72 -3.68 20.38 25.55
CA ILE A 72 -3.33 21.40 24.55
C ILE A 72 -4.60 21.75 23.78
N THR A 73 -4.84 23.05 23.59
CA THR A 73 -5.96 23.53 22.78
C THR A 73 -5.45 23.80 21.36
N LEU A 74 -6.04 23.10 20.40
CA LEU A 74 -5.80 23.23 18.97
C LEU A 74 -6.75 24.26 18.34
N ASP A 75 -6.58 24.48 17.04
CA ASP A 75 -7.48 25.34 16.27
C ASP A 75 -8.92 24.79 16.28
N GLY A 76 -9.89 25.71 16.27
CA GLY A 76 -11.31 25.37 16.43
C GLY A 76 -11.70 24.98 17.87
N GLY A 77 -10.82 25.17 18.86
CA GLY A 77 -11.11 24.92 20.27
C GLY A 77 -11.05 23.45 20.68
N VAL A 78 -10.59 22.57 19.79
CA VAL A 78 -10.43 21.14 20.09
C VAL A 78 -9.32 20.96 21.11
N ARG A 79 -9.56 20.15 22.14
CA ARG A 79 -8.58 19.84 23.18
C ARG A 79 -8.05 18.43 22.99
N ILE A 80 -6.72 18.30 22.97
CA ILE A 80 -6.02 17.02 22.96
C ILE A 80 -5.25 16.85 24.26
N GLN A 81 -4.98 15.60 24.64
CA GLN A 81 -4.06 15.31 25.74
C GLN A 81 -2.63 15.27 25.21
N ALA A 82 -1.67 15.52 26.09
CA ALA A 82 -0.27 15.30 25.78
C ALA A 82 0.51 14.92 27.04
N ILE A 83 1.66 14.29 26.85
CA ILE A 83 2.58 13.94 27.93
C ILE A 83 3.89 14.68 27.72
N VAL A 84 4.27 15.50 28.69
CA VAL A 84 5.60 16.11 28.78
C VAL A 84 6.47 15.30 29.73
N ARG A 85 7.71 15.04 29.33
CA ARG A 85 8.75 14.48 30.21
C ARG A 85 9.94 15.42 30.22
N GLU A 86 10.36 15.82 31.41
CA GLU A 86 11.46 16.77 31.58
C GLU A 86 12.49 16.26 32.59
N PRO A 87 13.78 16.58 32.39
CA PRO A 87 14.82 16.31 33.38
C PRO A 87 14.64 17.27 34.58
N SER A 88 14.14 16.77 35.71
CA SER A 88 13.69 17.60 36.84
C SER A 88 14.83 18.28 37.60
N ASP A 89 16.04 17.76 37.49
CA ASP A 89 17.25 18.21 38.17
C ASP A 89 18.26 18.90 37.22
N ARG A 90 17.94 19.02 35.92
CA ARG A 90 18.78 19.74 34.97
C ARG A 90 18.84 21.23 35.33
N LYS A 91 20.06 21.76 35.37
CA LYS A 91 20.29 23.20 35.56
C LYS A 91 20.21 23.93 34.22
N GLY A 92 19.40 24.97 34.16
CA GLY A 92 19.28 25.85 33.00
C GLY A 92 18.40 25.30 31.88
N ALA A 93 18.32 26.09 30.80
CA ALA A 93 17.55 25.73 29.62
C ALA A 93 18.31 24.73 28.74
N GLY A 94 17.60 23.83 28.06
CA GLY A 94 18.24 22.84 27.19
C GLY A 94 17.34 22.34 26.06
N PRO A 95 17.81 21.37 25.26
CA PRO A 95 17.11 20.92 24.06
C PRO A 95 15.77 20.27 24.39
N ALA A 96 14.88 20.27 23.39
CA ALA A 96 13.59 19.62 23.46
C ALA A 96 13.19 18.96 22.14
N CYS A 97 12.34 17.94 22.21
CA CYS A 97 11.91 17.15 21.06
C CYS A 97 10.39 16.90 21.07
N LEU A 98 9.71 17.30 20.00
CA LEU A 98 8.29 17.01 19.77
C LEU A 98 8.14 15.70 18.99
N PHE A 99 7.31 14.79 19.49
CA PHE A 99 7.00 13.53 18.81
C PHE A 99 5.79 13.66 17.88
N ILE A 100 5.92 13.15 16.66
CA ILE A 100 4.88 13.16 15.62
C ILE A 100 4.52 11.72 15.26
N HIS A 101 3.25 11.39 15.43
CA HIS A 101 2.74 10.04 15.26
C HIS A 101 2.68 9.59 13.80
N GLY A 102 3.09 8.34 13.54
CA GLY A 102 2.82 7.63 12.29
C GLY A 102 1.34 7.21 12.10
N ALA A 103 1.06 6.52 11.00
CA ALA A 103 -0.29 6.05 10.70
C ALA A 103 -0.76 4.98 11.70
N GLY A 104 -2.02 5.05 12.13
CA GLY A 104 -2.62 4.04 13.02
C GLY A 104 -2.27 4.17 14.51
N THR A 105 -1.46 5.16 14.90
CA THR A 105 -1.25 5.53 16.31
C THR A 105 -1.86 6.91 16.58
N GLY A 106 -2.16 7.20 17.85
CA GLY A 106 -2.75 8.50 18.18
C GLY A 106 -2.84 8.90 19.65
N LYS A 107 -2.56 8.01 20.61
CA LYS A 107 -2.53 8.40 22.03
C LYS A 107 -1.12 8.40 22.58
N SER A 108 -0.75 9.51 23.19
CA SER A 108 0.51 9.74 23.89
C SER A 108 0.78 8.74 25.03
N SER A 109 -0.29 8.18 25.63
CA SER A 109 -0.19 7.16 26.67
C SER A 109 0.14 5.76 26.17
N GLU A 110 0.06 5.52 24.86
CA GLU A 110 0.16 4.17 24.25
C GLU A 110 1.46 3.99 23.44
N VAL A 111 2.12 5.08 23.05
CA VAL A 111 3.32 5.06 22.21
C VAL A 111 4.41 5.97 22.74
N TYR A 112 5.64 5.75 22.30
CA TYR A 112 6.82 6.57 22.58
C TYR A 112 7.23 6.69 24.06
N GLY A 113 6.55 6.02 24.99
CA GLY A 113 6.88 6.10 26.42
C GLY A 113 8.32 5.70 26.75
N ASP A 114 8.85 4.69 26.06
CA ASP A 114 10.25 4.27 26.19
C ASP A 114 11.23 5.32 25.62
N LEU A 115 11.07 5.69 24.35
CA LEU A 115 11.90 6.68 23.66
C LEU A 115 11.90 8.04 24.37
N ALA A 116 10.72 8.55 24.72
CA ALA A 116 10.54 9.86 25.32
C ALA A 116 11.10 9.94 26.75
N SER A 117 11.03 8.83 27.50
CA SER A 117 11.60 8.74 28.85
C SER A 117 13.12 8.64 28.82
N ALA A 118 13.66 7.83 27.90
CA ALA A 118 15.10 7.70 27.70
C ALA A 118 15.72 9.07 27.35
N MET A 119 15.17 9.76 26.34
CA MET A 119 15.58 11.12 25.96
C MET A 119 15.50 12.12 27.13
N ALA A 120 14.42 12.08 27.91
CA ALA A 120 14.28 12.95 29.09
C ALA A 120 15.37 12.68 30.14
N SER A 121 15.72 11.41 30.36
CA SER A 121 16.78 11.03 31.29
C SER A 121 18.19 11.43 30.80
N ALA A 122 18.38 11.59 29.49
CA ALA A 122 19.57 12.15 28.86
C ALA A 122 19.54 13.69 28.74
N GLY A 123 18.60 14.35 29.42
CA GLY A 123 18.55 15.80 29.51
C GLY A 123 17.84 16.49 28.33
N ILE A 124 16.92 15.83 27.63
CA ILE A 124 16.14 16.40 26.52
C ILE A 124 14.65 16.44 26.91
N THR A 125 14.04 17.62 26.99
CA THR A 125 12.60 17.70 27.30
C THR A 125 11.78 17.12 26.13
N THR A 126 10.87 16.20 26.38
CA THR A 126 10.04 15.60 25.32
C THR A 126 8.57 15.94 25.48
N LEU A 127 7.87 16.15 24.37
CA LEU A 127 6.42 16.29 24.32
C LEU A 127 5.84 15.28 23.33
N VAL A 128 4.93 14.45 23.81
CA VAL A 128 4.15 13.51 23.00
C VAL A 128 2.68 13.95 23.06
N PRO A 129 2.15 14.62 22.04
CA PRO A 129 0.74 14.98 21.98
C PRO A 129 -0.11 13.88 21.34
N ASP A 130 -1.35 13.72 21.81
CA ASP A 130 -2.34 12.91 21.12
C ASP A 130 -2.59 13.48 19.71
N LYS A 131 -2.71 12.59 18.72
CA LYS A 131 -3.12 12.96 17.37
C LYS A 131 -4.59 13.36 17.40
N ARG A 132 -4.96 14.44 16.71
CA ARG A 132 -6.37 14.79 16.45
C ARG A 132 -6.97 13.75 15.52
N LEU A 133 -7.99 13.02 15.97
CA LEU A 133 -8.58 11.88 15.24
C LEU A 133 -10.01 12.09 14.74
N ASP A 134 -10.69 13.17 15.12
CA ASP A 134 -12.03 13.52 14.60
C ASP A 134 -12.03 13.88 13.10
N THR A 135 -10.88 14.26 12.55
CA THR A 135 -10.66 14.63 11.15
C THR A 135 -9.76 13.65 10.40
N TYR A 136 -9.46 12.49 11.01
CA TYR A 136 -8.55 11.49 10.46
C TYR A 136 -9.26 10.13 10.33
N THR A 137 -9.13 9.49 9.18
CA THR A 137 -9.58 8.11 8.99
C THR A 137 -8.57 7.31 8.16
N THR A 138 -8.76 5.99 8.07
CA THR A 138 -8.01 5.13 7.15
C THR A 138 -8.03 5.67 5.71
N PHE A 139 -9.13 6.31 5.34
CA PHE A 139 -9.48 6.72 3.99
C PHE A 139 -9.24 8.21 3.73
N HIS A 140 -9.19 9.05 4.75
CA HIS A 140 -9.05 10.50 4.61
C HIS A 140 -8.00 11.04 5.58
N ARG A 141 -7.04 11.81 5.05
CA ARG A 141 -5.94 12.40 5.80
C ARG A 141 -5.62 13.77 5.21
N ASP A 142 -5.49 14.78 6.07
CA ASP A 142 -5.05 16.12 5.68
C ASP A 142 -3.74 16.45 6.38
N TYR A 143 -2.63 16.24 5.67
CA TYR A 143 -1.30 16.45 6.23
C TYR A 143 -1.00 17.92 6.54
N GLN A 144 -1.67 18.88 5.88
CA GLN A 144 -1.50 20.30 6.15
C GLN A 144 -2.18 20.70 7.46
N ALA A 145 -3.41 20.23 7.67
CA ALA A 145 -4.14 20.43 8.92
C ALA A 145 -3.44 19.75 10.09
N MET A 146 -2.98 18.50 9.92
CA MET A 146 -2.21 17.79 10.93
C MET A 146 -0.92 18.54 11.31
N ALA A 147 -0.20 19.09 10.33
CA ALA A 147 0.99 19.90 10.60
C ALA A 147 0.68 21.18 11.39
N ALA A 148 -0.49 21.80 11.16
CA ALA A 148 -0.94 22.94 11.96
C ALA A 148 -1.24 22.55 13.41
N ASP A 149 -1.90 21.41 13.63
CA ASP A 149 -2.19 20.89 14.97
C ASP A 149 -0.89 20.56 15.75
N TYR A 150 0.07 19.88 15.11
CA TYR A 150 1.38 19.65 15.71
C TYR A 150 2.16 20.96 15.91
N GLY A 151 1.94 21.98 15.06
CA GLY A 151 2.47 23.33 15.27
C GLY A 151 2.04 23.95 16.60
N ARG A 152 0.76 23.80 16.98
CA ARG A 152 0.28 24.23 18.32
C ARG A 152 0.96 23.49 19.46
N SER A 153 1.26 22.22 19.25
CA SER A 153 2.01 21.41 20.22
C SER A 153 3.47 21.87 20.33
N LEU A 154 4.09 22.23 19.19
CA LEU A 154 5.44 22.79 19.15
C LEU A 154 5.54 24.12 19.90
N ASP A 155 4.56 25.01 19.74
CA ASP A 155 4.50 26.30 20.46
C ASP A 155 4.41 26.09 21.98
N CYS A 156 3.63 25.10 22.41
CA CYS A 156 3.55 24.69 23.81
C CYS A 156 4.90 24.19 24.34
N LEU A 157 5.60 23.34 23.57
CA LEU A 157 6.92 22.82 23.94
C LEU A 157 7.98 23.93 24.03
N ARG A 158 8.00 24.87 23.08
CA ARG A 158 8.94 26.01 23.09
C ARG A 158 8.75 26.93 24.29
N SER A 159 7.52 27.03 24.78
CA SER A 159 7.17 27.85 25.95
C SER A 159 7.33 27.09 27.26
N TRP A 160 7.73 25.82 27.23
CA TRP A 160 7.82 24.97 28.41
C TRP A 160 9.00 25.39 29.31
N PRO A 161 8.83 25.47 30.64
CA PRO A 161 9.92 25.84 31.54
C PRO A 161 11.17 24.96 31.37
N GLY A 162 12.34 25.60 31.32
CA GLY A 162 13.61 24.91 31.13
C GLY A 162 13.88 24.47 29.70
N VAL A 163 13.03 24.76 28.71
CA VAL A 163 13.34 24.54 27.29
C VAL A 163 14.06 25.76 26.71
N ASP A 164 15.12 25.52 25.95
CA ASP A 164 15.73 26.54 25.08
C ASP A 164 14.98 26.52 23.74
N PRO A 165 14.21 27.57 23.39
CA PRO A 165 13.38 27.57 22.19
C PRO A 165 14.19 27.50 20.89
N THR A 166 15.49 27.80 20.92
CA THR A 166 16.41 27.71 19.77
C THR A 166 16.95 26.30 19.54
N LYS A 167 16.66 25.36 20.46
CA LYS A 167 17.15 23.97 20.44
C LYS A 167 16.00 22.96 20.44
N VAL A 168 14.86 23.33 19.87
CA VAL A 168 13.66 22.49 19.77
C VAL A 168 13.58 21.85 18.39
N GLY A 169 13.50 20.53 18.34
CA GLY A 169 13.38 19.76 17.10
C GLY A 169 12.23 18.76 17.10
N LEU A 170 12.18 17.96 16.05
CA LEU A 170 11.09 17.01 15.78
C LEU A 170 11.61 15.57 15.72
N TYR A 171 10.84 14.64 16.28
CA TYR A 171 10.95 13.19 16.03
C TYR A 171 9.67 12.72 15.35
N ALA A 172 9.79 12.06 14.20
CA ALA A 172 8.65 11.64 13.41
C ALA A 172 8.82 10.22 12.86
N GLU A 173 7.76 9.43 12.91
CA GLU A 173 7.74 8.06 12.38
C GLU A 173 6.81 7.89 11.19
N SER A 174 7.26 7.17 10.16
CA SER A 174 6.42 6.73 9.04
C SER A 174 5.67 7.91 8.40
N GLU A 175 4.34 7.88 8.35
CA GLU A 175 3.49 9.01 7.92
C GLU A 175 3.82 10.34 8.60
N GLY A 176 4.21 10.32 9.87
CA GLY A 176 4.57 11.50 10.63
C GLY A 176 5.71 12.29 9.98
N THR A 177 6.55 11.65 9.18
CA THR A 177 7.67 12.30 8.48
C THR A 177 7.21 13.25 7.37
N TRP A 178 6.06 13.00 6.73
CA TRP A 178 5.44 13.98 5.82
C TRP A 178 4.94 15.20 6.59
N ILE A 179 4.30 14.99 7.73
CA ILE A 179 3.79 16.05 8.61
C ILE A 179 4.97 16.89 9.13
N SER A 180 6.02 16.25 9.63
CA SER A 180 7.27 16.89 10.07
C SER A 180 7.89 17.75 8.97
N SER A 181 7.95 17.24 7.74
CA SER A 181 8.53 17.97 6.60
C SER A 181 7.68 19.20 6.19
N ILE A 182 6.35 19.15 6.39
CA ILE A 182 5.50 20.33 6.23
C ILE A 182 5.79 21.36 7.33
N MET A 183 5.97 20.90 8.58
CA MET A 183 6.28 21.79 9.70
C MET A 183 7.62 22.51 9.49
N THR A 184 8.68 21.79 9.10
CA THR A 184 10.00 22.39 8.83
C THR A 184 9.98 23.37 7.65
N ALA A 185 9.15 23.12 6.63
CA ALA A 185 8.96 24.06 5.53
C ALA A 185 8.24 25.35 5.93
N LYS A 186 7.33 25.29 6.92
CA LYS A 186 6.61 26.46 7.44
C LYS A 186 7.39 27.22 8.50
N ASP A 187 8.22 26.51 9.26
CA ASP A 187 8.97 27.04 10.39
C ASP A 187 10.47 26.68 10.29
N PRO A 188 11.28 27.57 9.69
CA PRO A 188 12.72 27.35 9.55
C PRO A 188 13.49 27.46 10.87
N SER A 189 12.83 27.84 11.99
CA SER A 189 13.47 27.91 13.31
C SER A 189 13.51 26.57 14.06
N ILE A 190 12.91 25.51 13.49
CA ILE A 190 13.05 24.14 14.01
C ILE A 190 14.52 23.71 13.94
N ALA A 191 15.09 23.36 15.10
CA ALA A 191 16.53 23.19 15.26
C ALA A 191 17.08 21.90 14.66
N PHE A 192 16.25 20.85 14.56
CA PHE A 192 16.61 19.55 13.98
C PHE A 192 15.37 18.72 13.61
N SER A 193 15.52 17.73 12.74
CA SER A 193 14.46 16.79 12.39
C SER A 193 14.96 15.35 12.34
N ILE A 194 14.27 14.44 13.02
CA ILE A 194 14.53 13.00 13.02
C ILE A 194 13.40 12.31 12.25
N LEU A 195 13.76 11.65 11.15
CA LEU A 195 12.85 10.96 10.25
C LEU A 195 13.08 9.44 10.37
N THR A 196 12.16 8.76 11.05
CA THR A 196 12.25 7.31 11.29
C THR A 196 11.29 6.56 10.39
N SER A 197 11.83 5.61 9.63
CA SER A 197 11.15 4.85 8.58
C SER A 197 10.33 5.72 7.61
N PRO A 198 10.89 6.81 7.04
CA PRO A 198 10.13 7.71 6.18
C PRO A 198 9.71 7.04 4.85
N PRO A 199 8.46 7.21 4.38
CA PRO A 199 8.02 6.80 3.05
C PRO A 199 8.61 7.67 1.93
N VAL A 200 9.03 8.91 2.18
CA VAL A 200 9.72 9.83 1.23
C VAL A 200 8.89 10.24 -0.01
N TYR A 201 8.49 9.29 -0.85
CA TYR A 201 7.74 9.50 -2.10
C TYR A 201 6.23 9.63 -1.86
N PRO A 202 5.46 10.14 -2.85
CA PRO A 202 4.00 10.10 -2.79
C PRO A 202 3.47 8.70 -2.45
N GLY A 203 2.48 8.65 -1.56
CA GLY A 203 1.96 7.40 -1.00
C GLY A 203 1.54 6.36 -2.03
N ARG A 204 0.99 6.76 -3.18
CA ARG A 204 0.60 5.85 -4.27
C ARG A 204 1.80 5.11 -4.86
N ARG A 205 2.91 5.82 -5.09
CA ARG A 205 4.17 5.21 -5.58
C ARG A 205 4.75 4.27 -4.53
N GLN A 206 4.72 4.72 -3.27
CA GLN A 206 5.18 3.94 -2.13
C GLN A 206 4.40 2.62 -1.97
N MET A 207 3.07 2.68 -2.07
CA MET A 207 2.18 1.52 -1.97
C MET A 207 2.42 0.53 -3.11
N ALA A 208 2.72 0.99 -4.32
CA ALA A 208 3.05 0.11 -5.44
C ALA A 208 4.32 -0.71 -5.16
N MET A 209 5.38 -0.05 -4.66
CA MET A 209 6.61 -0.73 -4.27
C MET A 209 6.37 -1.70 -3.11
N ALA A 210 5.71 -1.25 -2.04
CA ALA A 210 5.46 -2.08 -0.85
C ALA A 210 4.61 -3.32 -1.18
N ALA A 211 3.53 -3.15 -1.95
CA ALA A 211 2.68 -4.26 -2.35
C ALA A 211 3.44 -5.27 -3.21
N THR A 212 4.29 -4.82 -4.13
CA THR A 212 5.14 -5.71 -4.94
C THR A 212 6.13 -6.47 -4.05
N SER A 213 6.82 -5.77 -3.15
CA SER A 213 7.76 -6.39 -2.18
C SER A 213 7.10 -7.44 -1.30
N TYR A 214 5.89 -7.19 -0.79
CA TYR A 214 5.14 -8.20 -0.03
C TYR A 214 4.81 -9.43 -0.86
N LEU A 215 4.34 -9.23 -2.09
CA LEU A 215 3.99 -10.34 -2.98
C LEU A 215 5.22 -11.16 -3.40
N ASP A 216 6.36 -10.52 -3.62
CA ASP A 216 7.63 -11.20 -3.89
C ASP A 216 8.09 -12.05 -2.71
N LEU A 217 8.02 -11.49 -1.49
CA LEU A 217 8.42 -12.17 -0.27
C LEU A 217 7.59 -13.41 0.00
N ILE A 218 6.29 -13.40 -0.30
CA ILE A 218 5.46 -14.59 -0.10
C ILE A 218 5.54 -15.59 -1.27
N GLY A 219 6.26 -15.26 -2.35
CA GLY A 219 6.36 -16.10 -3.55
C GLY A 219 5.08 -16.11 -4.40
N ALA A 220 4.36 -14.99 -4.46
CA ALA A 220 3.13 -14.89 -5.25
C ALA A 220 3.40 -15.07 -6.76
N PRO A 221 2.48 -15.72 -7.52
CA PRO A 221 2.62 -15.86 -8.96
C PRO A 221 2.78 -14.53 -9.70
N LYS A 222 3.48 -14.55 -10.84
CA LYS A 222 3.70 -13.36 -11.66
C LYS A 222 2.40 -12.67 -12.07
N GLY A 223 1.36 -13.43 -12.44
CA GLY A 223 0.08 -12.86 -12.84
C GLY A 223 -0.55 -11.96 -11.76
N ILE A 224 -0.68 -12.44 -10.53
CA ILE A 224 -1.23 -11.63 -9.43
C ILE A 224 -0.31 -10.46 -9.05
N ARG A 225 1.02 -10.60 -9.14
CA ARG A 225 1.95 -9.47 -8.93
C ARG A 225 1.80 -8.38 -9.98
N ASN A 226 1.65 -8.75 -11.23
CA ASN A 226 1.53 -7.82 -12.35
C ASN A 226 0.20 -7.05 -12.35
N VAL A 227 -0.72 -7.35 -11.42
CA VAL A 227 -1.93 -6.52 -11.21
C VAL A 227 -1.62 -5.22 -10.47
N ILE A 228 -0.51 -5.14 -9.73
CA ILE A 228 -0.19 -3.97 -8.89
C ILE A 228 -0.15 -2.67 -9.70
N PRO A 229 0.51 -2.58 -10.87
CA PRO A 229 0.47 -1.37 -11.67
C PRO A 229 -0.95 -0.95 -12.09
N ARG A 230 -1.80 -1.93 -12.43
CA ARG A 230 -3.20 -1.67 -12.78
C ARG A 230 -3.97 -1.11 -11.59
N LEU A 231 -3.83 -1.71 -10.41
CA LEU A 231 -4.54 -1.25 -9.21
C LEU A 231 -4.06 0.13 -8.74
N MET A 232 -2.75 0.35 -8.73
CA MET A 232 -2.17 1.60 -8.22
C MET A 232 -2.30 2.75 -9.22
N GLY A 233 -2.46 2.46 -10.51
CA GLY A 233 -2.70 3.47 -11.54
C GLY A 233 -4.12 4.04 -11.56
N MET A 234 -5.10 3.33 -10.99
CA MET A 234 -6.51 3.76 -11.00
C MET A 234 -6.78 4.98 -10.11
N ASP A 235 -7.76 5.81 -10.48
CA ASP A 235 -8.38 6.73 -9.56
C ASP A 235 -9.11 5.97 -8.43
N LEU A 236 -8.69 6.23 -7.19
CA LEU A 236 -9.20 5.65 -5.95
C LEU A 236 -9.96 6.70 -5.11
N SER A 237 -10.33 7.83 -5.71
CA SER A 237 -11.10 8.92 -5.07
C SER A 237 -12.41 8.44 -4.43
N LEU A 238 -13.05 7.40 -4.98
CA LEU A 238 -14.22 6.75 -4.40
C LEU A 238 -13.97 6.22 -2.97
N LEU A 239 -12.72 5.86 -2.64
CA LEU A 239 -12.31 5.43 -1.30
C LEU A 239 -11.77 6.59 -0.44
N GLY A 240 -11.80 7.83 -0.91
CA GLY A 240 -11.26 8.99 -0.19
C GLY A 240 -9.73 9.11 -0.18
N LEU A 241 -9.00 8.19 -0.83
CA LEU A 241 -7.54 8.03 -0.75
C LEU A 241 -6.71 9.14 -1.46
N ALA A 242 -7.25 10.35 -1.60
CA ALA A 242 -6.56 11.47 -2.24
C ALA A 242 -5.23 11.82 -1.56
N TYR A 243 -5.09 11.56 -0.27
CA TYR A 243 -3.84 11.76 0.47
C TYR A 243 -2.67 10.93 -0.09
N ALA A 244 -2.94 9.82 -0.78
CA ALA A 244 -1.91 8.99 -1.40
C ALA A 244 -1.14 9.74 -2.51
N ASP A 245 -1.72 10.80 -3.06
CA ASP A 245 -1.12 11.63 -4.10
C ASP A 245 -0.49 12.92 -3.55
N PHE A 246 -0.37 13.04 -2.22
CA PHE A 246 0.30 14.16 -1.58
C PHE A 246 1.71 14.38 -2.17
N PRO A 247 2.02 15.61 -2.65
CA PRO A 247 3.32 15.92 -3.25
C PRO A 247 4.39 16.07 -2.16
N SER A 248 4.93 14.95 -1.69
CA SER A 248 5.86 14.92 -0.56
C SER A 248 7.27 15.43 -0.88
N LEU A 249 7.76 15.17 -2.09
CA LEU A 249 9.16 15.43 -2.46
C LEU A 249 9.63 16.89 -2.31
N PRO A 250 8.83 17.92 -2.70
CA PRO A 250 9.26 19.32 -2.55
C PRO A 250 9.54 19.76 -1.10
N TYR A 251 8.95 19.09 -0.10
CA TYR A 251 9.20 19.42 1.31
C TYR A 251 10.59 19.00 1.78
N LEU A 252 11.22 18.03 1.10
CA LEU A 252 12.57 17.60 1.45
C LEU A 252 13.62 18.68 1.13
N ASP A 253 13.35 19.55 0.15
CA ASP A 253 14.21 20.67 -0.22
C ASP A 253 14.23 21.78 0.88
N GLN A 254 13.30 21.69 1.83
CA GLN A 254 13.15 22.62 2.96
C GLN A 254 13.79 22.13 4.25
N LEU A 255 14.35 20.92 4.26
CA LEU A 255 15.11 20.38 5.40
C LEU A 255 16.50 21.05 5.44
N ARG A 256 16.57 22.26 6.01
CA ARG A 256 17.79 23.10 6.11
C ARG A 256 18.54 22.96 7.43
N MET A 257 17.92 22.37 8.44
CA MET A 257 18.49 22.03 9.74
C MET A 257 19.16 20.65 9.73
N PRO A 258 19.99 20.27 10.72
CA PRO A 258 20.49 18.90 10.85
C PRO A 258 19.36 17.87 10.81
N VAL A 259 19.56 16.80 10.02
CA VAL A 259 18.58 15.72 9.85
C VAL A 259 19.19 14.38 10.25
N MET A 260 18.45 13.58 11.03
CA MET A 260 18.76 12.17 11.24
C MET A 260 17.71 11.31 10.54
N ILE A 261 18.16 10.34 9.76
CA ILE A 261 17.31 9.35 9.09
C ILE A 261 17.55 8.01 9.75
N ASN A 262 16.48 7.33 10.16
CA ASN A 262 16.55 6.00 10.74
C ASN A 262 15.73 5.02 9.92
N PHE A 263 16.28 3.83 9.65
CA PHE A 263 15.53 2.75 9.01
C PHE A 263 15.78 1.42 9.71
N GLY A 264 14.73 0.61 9.79
CA GLY A 264 14.88 -0.83 10.03
C GLY A 264 15.18 -1.56 8.73
N THR A 265 16.28 -2.33 8.67
CA THR A 265 16.66 -3.06 7.45
C THR A 265 15.75 -4.24 7.14
N MET A 266 14.88 -4.65 8.07
CA MET A 266 13.83 -5.64 7.82
C MET A 266 12.50 -5.00 7.38
N ASP A 267 12.43 -3.68 7.28
CA ASP A 267 11.26 -2.98 6.78
C ASP A 267 11.20 -3.04 5.25
N VAL A 268 10.23 -3.80 4.76
CA VAL A 268 10.02 -4.05 3.33
C VAL A 268 8.94 -3.14 2.74
N SER A 269 8.37 -2.25 3.57
CA SER A 269 7.32 -1.30 3.19
C SER A 269 7.88 0.08 2.82
N MET A 270 9.08 0.40 3.30
CA MET A 270 9.73 1.69 3.09
C MET A 270 10.86 1.61 2.06
N PRO A 271 11.21 2.72 1.39
CA PRO A 271 12.26 2.75 0.38
C PRO A 271 13.59 2.96 1.11
N VAL A 272 14.01 1.95 1.87
CA VAL A 272 15.08 2.09 2.88
C VAL A 272 16.42 2.57 2.30
N GLU A 273 16.68 2.31 1.02
CA GLU A 273 17.89 2.79 0.32
C GLU A 273 17.57 3.96 -0.60
N GLN A 274 16.59 3.78 -1.49
CA GLN A 274 16.22 4.77 -2.50
C GLN A 274 15.69 6.07 -1.86
N GLY A 275 14.93 5.97 -0.78
CA GLY A 275 14.40 7.10 -0.03
C GLY A 275 15.49 7.82 0.76
N ALA A 276 16.39 7.09 1.40
CA ALA A 276 17.54 7.67 2.10
C ALA A 276 18.41 8.51 1.16
N ARG A 277 18.73 7.94 -0.02
CA ARG A 277 19.49 8.64 -1.07
C ARG A 277 18.76 9.88 -1.57
N GLU A 278 17.44 9.82 -1.74
CA GLU A 278 16.66 10.97 -2.22
C GLU A 278 16.61 12.10 -1.20
N ILE A 279 16.47 11.79 0.10
CA ILE A 279 16.59 12.81 1.16
C ILE A 279 17.97 13.46 1.12
N ILE A 280 19.05 12.67 1.18
CA ILE A 280 20.44 13.17 1.17
C ILE A 280 20.72 14.03 -0.06
N ARG A 281 20.27 13.57 -1.24
CA ARG A 281 20.47 14.29 -2.51
C ARG A 281 19.77 15.65 -2.49
N ARG A 282 18.53 15.72 -2.01
CA ARG A 282 17.73 16.95 -1.98
C ARG A 282 18.20 17.95 -0.93
N THR A 283 18.57 17.47 0.26
CA THR A 283 19.13 18.33 1.31
C THR A 283 20.48 18.90 0.86
N HIS A 284 21.36 18.09 0.28
CA HIS A 284 22.64 18.55 -0.27
C HIS A 284 22.43 19.59 -1.38
N ALA A 285 21.51 19.34 -2.33
CA ALA A 285 21.16 20.31 -3.37
C ALA A 285 20.62 21.64 -2.80
N SER A 286 20.12 21.60 -1.57
CA SER A 286 19.62 22.73 -0.81
C SER A 286 20.65 23.27 0.21
N GLY A 287 21.92 22.88 0.10
CA GLY A 287 23.01 23.37 0.96
C GLY A 287 23.00 22.82 2.39
N ASN A 288 22.34 21.69 2.63
CA ASN A 288 22.36 20.99 3.91
C ASN A 288 23.04 19.62 3.77
N ASP A 289 24.28 19.56 4.22
CA ASP A 289 25.10 18.35 4.24
C ASP A 289 25.09 17.64 5.60
N ASN A 290 24.41 18.22 6.60
CA ASN A 290 24.36 17.68 7.96
C ASN A 290 23.24 16.63 8.10
N VAL A 291 23.35 15.55 7.33
CA VAL A 291 22.36 14.47 7.29
C VAL A 291 22.99 13.13 7.72
N THR A 292 22.64 12.67 8.91
CA THR A 292 23.06 11.36 9.43
C THR A 292 22.04 10.29 9.06
N LEU A 293 22.51 9.08 8.80
CA LEU A 293 21.70 7.92 8.42
C LEU A 293 22.12 6.72 9.27
N ARG A 294 21.14 6.11 9.94
CA ARG A 294 21.33 4.92 10.77
C ARG A 294 20.39 3.80 10.36
N TYR A 295 20.99 2.63 10.13
CA TYR A 295 20.27 1.40 9.85
C TYR A 295 20.34 0.45 11.04
N TYR A 296 19.19 -0.07 11.44
CA TYR A 296 19.05 -1.02 12.53
C TYR A 296 18.52 -2.35 12.01
N PRO A 297 18.93 -3.51 12.56
CA PRO A 297 18.41 -4.82 12.17
C PRO A 297 17.01 -5.06 12.75
N THR A 298 16.06 -4.21 12.38
CA THR A 298 14.74 -4.07 12.99
C THR A 298 13.63 -3.99 11.95
N ASN A 299 12.39 -4.10 12.40
CA ASN A 299 11.21 -3.79 11.57
C ASN A 299 10.97 -2.29 11.41
N HIS A 300 9.83 -1.96 10.79
CA HIS A 300 9.32 -0.60 10.55
C HIS A 300 9.30 0.30 11.80
N GLN A 301 9.09 -0.27 12.99
CA GLN A 301 8.98 0.44 14.27
C GLN A 301 10.30 0.46 15.07
N ILE A 302 11.43 0.11 14.44
CA ILE A 302 12.75 -0.04 15.09
C ILE A 302 12.73 -1.07 16.24
N ARG A 303 11.84 -2.07 16.12
CA ARG A 303 11.73 -3.18 17.08
C ARG A 303 12.42 -4.43 16.54
N THR A 304 12.96 -5.24 17.44
CA THR A 304 13.61 -6.52 17.14
C THR A 304 12.65 -7.70 17.33
N GLY A 305 13.04 -8.89 16.86
CA GLY A 305 12.29 -10.15 17.07
C GLY A 305 11.21 -10.50 16.04
N SER A 306 10.80 -9.56 15.18
CA SER A 306 9.81 -9.82 14.11
C SER A 306 9.91 -8.77 13.02
N ARG A 307 9.75 -9.16 11.75
CA ARG A 307 9.60 -8.21 10.62
C ARG A 307 8.28 -7.44 10.65
N LEU A 308 7.24 -8.06 11.23
CA LEU A 308 5.93 -7.42 11.43
C LEU A 308 5.93 -6.58 12.70
N ALA A 309 5.14 -5.51 12.68
CA ALA A 309 4.74 -4.79 13.87
C ALA A 309 3.88 -5.70 14.76
N LYS A 310 4.34 -5.94 16.00
CA LYS A 310 3.61 -6.70 17.02
C LYS A 310 3.72 -5.97 18.35
N ALA A 311 2.67 -6.07 19.16
CA ALA A 311 2.69 -5.51 20.51
C ALA A 311 3.80 -6.16 21.36
N GLY A 312 4.47 -5.35 22.19
CA GLY A 312 5.46 -5.83 23.15
C GLY A 312 6.82 -6.23 22.57
N LEU A 313 7.10 -5.97 21.29
CA LEU A 313 8.43 -6.21 20.75
C LEU A 313 9.46 -5.25 21.39
N PRO A 314 10.67 -5.73 21.73
CA PRO A 314 11.70 -4.90 22.32
C PRO A 314 12.26 -3.88 21.31
N LEU A 315 12.57 -2.68 21.80
CA LEU A 315 13.31 -1.67 21.04
C LEU A 315 14.73 -2.19 20.75
N GLU A 316 15.33 -1.73 19.66
CA GLU A 316 16.76 -1.95 19.45
C GLU A 316 17.56 -1.23 20.56
N PRO A 317 18.44 -1.93 21.30
CA PRO A 317 19.04 -1.39 22.54
C PRO A 317 19.92 -0.16 22.38
N ARG A 318 20.44 0.12 21.18
CA ARG A 318 21.30 1.29 20.91
C ARG A 318 20.49 2.47 20.40
N TYR A 319 19.22 2.27 20.06
CA TYR A 319 18.44 3.29 19.37
C TYR A 319 18.21 4.53 20.23
N THR A 320 17.82 4.38 21.51
CA THR A 320 17.65 5.53 22.43
C THR A 320 18.94 6.32 22.57
N HIS A 321 20.04 5.64 22.92
CA HIS A 321 21.36 6.24 23.05
C HIS A 321 21.78 7.01 21.78
N ASN A 322 21.53 6.46 20.59
CA ASN A 322 21.90 7.14 19.34
C ASN A 322 21.07 8.40 19.09
N LEU A 323 19.79 8.42 19.44
CA LEU A 323 18.96 9.61 19.32
C LEU A 323 19.39 10.68 20.33
N GLU A 324 19.66 10.28 21.56
CA GLU A 324 20.11 11.16 22.65
C GLU A 324 21.45 11.82 22.33
N ASP A 325 22.42 11.00 21.92
CA ASP A 325 23.75 11.47 21.52
C ASP A 325 23.63 12.43 20.33
N TRP A 326 22.81 12.09 19.33
CA TRP A 326 22.64 12.92 18.17
C TRP A 326 21.99 14.27 18.50
N ILE A 327 20.90 14.29 19.28
CA ILE A 327 20.21 15.53 19.68
C ILE A 327 21.14 16.40 20.53
N ASN A 328 21.81 15.83 21.52
CA ASN A 328 22.72 16.58 22.38
C ASN A 328 23.92 17.12 21.58
N ALA A 329 24.48 16.35 20.64
CA ALA A 329 25.53 16.82 19.74
C ALA A 329 25.06 17.97 18.83
N VAL A 330 23.84 17.89 18.27
CA VAL A 330 23.26 18.98 17.48
C VAL A 330 23.03 20.22 18.36
N ALA A 331 22.59 20.05 19.60
CA ALA A 331 22.40 21.13 20.58
C ALA A 331 23.72 21.82 20.99
N LEU A 332 24.87 21.17 20.80
CA LEU A 332 26.22 21.76 20.91
C LEU A 332 26.65 22.53 19.65
N GLY A 333 25.89 22.45 18.56
CA GLY A 333 26.16 23.15 17.30
C GLY A 333 26.94 22.33 16.26
N THR A 334 27.01 21.00 16.42
CA THR A 334 27.77 20.10 15.53
C THR A 334 27.40 20.28 14.06
N LYS A 335 28.40 20.55 13.23
CA LYS A 335 28.30 20.66 11.77
C LYS A 335 28.68 19.34 11.07
N ALA A 336 28.44 19.27 9.76
CA ALA A 336 28.60 18.05 8.96
C ALA A 336 30.03 17.48 9.00
N ASP A 337 31.05 18.34 9.09
CA ASP A 337 32.47 18.01 9.16
C ASP A 337 32.99 17.75 10.59
N GLN A 338 32.11 17.83 11.59
CA GLN A 338 32.45 17.69 13.02
C GLN A 338 31.92 16.39 13.64
N TRP A 339 31.32 15.51 12.84
CA TRP A 339 30.97 14.16 13.30
C TRP A 339 32.22 13.28 13.35
N SER A 340 32.47 12.70 14.52
CA SER A 340 33.57 11.75 14.75
C SER A 340 33.22 10.32 14.32
N THR A 341 31.95 10.05 14.03
CA THR A 341 31.49 8.79 13.43
C THR A 341 30.97 9.01 12.02
N PRO A 342 30.99 7.98 11.15
CA PRO A 342 30.50 8.13 9.79
C PRO A 342 29.03 8.61 9.72
N MET A 343 28.73 9.47 8.76
CA MET A 343 27.39 9.98 8.52
C MET A 343 26.41 8.85 8.16
N ILE A 344 26.86 7.82 7.44
CA ILE A 344 26.05 6.67 7.02
C ILE A 344 26.59 5.39 7.64
N ALA A 345 25.82 4.80 8.57
CA ALA A 345 26.28 3.68 9.38
C ALA A 345 25.15 2.75 9.84
N GLY A 346 25.52 1.57 10.35
CA GLY A 346 24.61 0.59 10.92
C GLY A 346 24.54 -0.72 10.13
N ASN A 347 23.42 -1.42 10.23
CA ASN A 347 23.20 -2.67 9.51
C ASN A 347 23.11 -2.43 8.00
N GLN A 348 23.62 -3.36 7.18
CA GLN A 348 23.58 -3.22 5.72
C GLN A 348 22.13 -3.37 5.22
N PRO A 349 21.53 -2.34 4.59
CA PRO A 349 20.19 -2.44 4.03
C PRO A 349 20.17 -3.28 2.74
N HIS A 350 18.97 -3.75 2.38
CA HIS A 350 18.70 -4.42 1.12
C HIS A 350 17.24 -4.19 0.70
N GLN A 351 17.00 -3.12 -0.05
CA GLN A 351 15.71 -2.80 -0.64
C GLN A 351 15.46 -3.74 -1.83
N LEU A 352 14.28 -4.38 -1.85
CA LEU A 352 13.93 -5.35 -2.89
C LEU A 352 13.53 -4.69 -4.21
N ASN A 353 12.60 -3.75 -4.13
CA ASN A 353 11.94 -3.16 -5.28
C ASN A 353 12.07 -1.64 -5.26
N GLN A 354 12.16 -1.05 -6.44
CA GLN A 354 12.24 0.39 -6.66
C GLN A 354 10.85 1.03 -6.54
N VAL A 355 10.79 2.22 -5.95
CA VAL A 355 9.62 3.10 -6.03
C VAL A 355 9.48 3.62 -7.46
N PRO A 356 8.34 3.38 -8.13
CA PRO A 356 8.14 3.78 -9.51
C PRO A 356 8.06 5.31 -9.64
N ASP A 357 8.54 5.85 -10.75
CA ASP A 357 8.53 7.29 -11.03
C ASP A 357 7.15 7.84 -11.42
N ARG A 358 6.24 6.96 -11.84
CA ARG A 358 4.89 7.29 -12.28
C ARG A 358 3.90 6.21 -11.90
N THR A 359 2.62 6.58 -11.85
CA THR A 359 1.52 5.70 -11.50
C THR A 359 0.29 6.02 -12.36
N ASP A 360 0.50 6.17 -13.67
CA ASP A 360 -0.58 6.45 -14.61
C ASP A 360 -1.47 5.20 -14.80
N SER A 361 -2.74 5.39 -15.15
CA SER A 361 -3.68 4.29 -15.38
C SER A 361 -3.55 3.69 -16.78
N GLY A 362 -3.97 2.42 -16.91
CA GLY A 362 -4.32 1.81 -18.19
C GLY A 362 -5.79 2.06 -18.56
N LEU A 363 -6.35 1.21 -19.43
CA LEU A 363 -7.74 1.34 -19.91
C LEU A 363 -8.79 1.43 -18.78
N ILE A 364 -8.62 0.64 -17.70
CA ILE A 364 -9.46 0.74 -16.51
C ILE A 364 -8.84 1.79 -15.61
N SER A 365 -9.35 3.01 -15.69
CA SER A 365 -8.76 4.19 -15.05
C SER A 365 -9.32 4.54 -13.68
N SER A 366 -10.38 3.88 -13.21
CA SER A 366 -10.99 4.17 -11.90
C SER A 366 -11.52 2.93 -11.20
N LEU A 367 -11.60 3.00 -9.88
CA LEU A 367 -12.22 1.94 -9.07
C LEU A 367 -13.67 1.68 -9.48
N THR A 368 -14.43 2.73 -9.81
CA THR A 368 -15.81 2.59 -10.29
C THR A 368 -15.87 1.75 -11.55
N ALA A 369 -15.00 2.01 -12.54
CA ALA A 369 -14.94 1.22 -13.76
C ALA A 369 -14.60 -0.25 -13.49
N LEU A 370 -13.66 -0.52 -12.58
CA LEU A 370 -13.32 -1.88 -12.16
C LEU A 370 -14.51 -2.58 -11.48
N LEU A 371 -15.16 -1.93 -10.52
CA LEU A 371 -16.32 -2.50 -9.80
C LEU A 371 -17.49 -2.76 -10.75
N THR A 372 -17.75 -1.86 -11.70
CA THR A 372 -18.76 -2.05 -12.74
C THR A 372 -18.42 -3.26 -13.61
N LEU A 373 -17.17 -3.38 -14.07
CA LEU A 373 -16.72 -4.55 -14.84
C LEU A 373 -16.94 -5.85 -14.06
N MET A 374 -16.46 -5.89 -12.81
CA MET A 374 -16.54 -7.08 -11.95
C MET A 374 -17.97 -7.47 -11.57
N ALA A 375 -18.88 -6.49 -11.41
CA ALA A 375 -20.28 -6.74 -11.07
C ALA A 375 -21.15 -7.10 -12.29
N SER A 376 -20.82 -6.54 -13.48
CA SER A 376 -21.64 -6.71 -14.69
C SER A 376 -21.84 -8.18 -15.07
N GLY A 377 -20.79 -8.98 -14.99
CA GLY A 377 -20.82 -10.41 -15.29
C GLY A 377 -21.80 -11.20 -14.42
N PRO A 378 -21.60 -11.22 -13.09
CA PRO A 378 -22.53 -11.86 -12.15
C PRO A 378 -23.99 -11.38 -12.30
N VAL A 379 -24.22 -10.07 -12.46
CA VAL A 379 -25.57 -9.52 -12.64
C VAL A 379 -26.23 -10.07 -13.91
N LEU A 380 -25.51 -10.11 -15.03
CA LEU A 380 -26.01 -10.66 -16.29
C LEU A 380 -26.28 -12.17 -16.20
N LEU A 381 -25.45 -12.93 -15.47
CA LEU A 381 -25.69 -14.36 -15.26
C LEU A 381 -26.89 -14.63 -14.36
N VAL A 382 -27.11 -13.83 -13.31
CA VAL A 382 -28.32 -13.92 -12.48
C VAL A 382 -29.57 -13.57 -13.30
N ALA A 383 -29.51 -12.54 -14.14
CA ALA A 383 -30.59 -12.21 -15.06
C ALA A 383 -30.87 -13.36 -16.04
N ALA A 384 -29.82 -14.00 -16.59
CA ALA A 384 -29.95 -15.16 -17.47
C ALA A 384 -30.61 -16.36 -16.76
N LEU A 385 -30.26 -16.58 -15.48
CA LEU A 385 -30.87 -17.62 -14.66
C LEU A 385 -32.37 -17.34 -14.45
N ILE A 386 -32.74 -16.12 -14.12
CA ILE A 386 -34.13 -15.71 -13.94
C ILE A 386 -34.91 -15.92 -15.24
N THR A 387 -34.38 -15.50 -16.39
CA THR A 387 -35.05 -15.68 -17.68
C THR A 387 -35.19 -17.15 -18.06
N ALA A 388 -34.20 -17.98 -17.74
CA ALA A 388 -34.24 -19.42 -17.95
C ALA A 388 -35.33 -20.09 -17.08
N LEU A 389 -35.43 -19.72 -15.80
CA LEU A 389 -36.43 -20.24 -14.86
C LEU A 389 -37.85 -19.85 -15.27
N ILE A 390 -38.07 -18.58 -15.63
CA ILE A 390 -39.36 -18.11 -16.17
C ILE A 390 -39.71 -18.86 -17.45
N GLY A 391 -38.75 -19.04 -18.36
CA GLY A 391 -38.93 -19.82 -19.58
C GLY A 391 -39.32 -21.27 -19.30
N ALA A 392 -38.65 -21.92 -18.35
CA ALA A 392 -38.94 -23.28 -17.92
C ALA A 392 -40.35 -23.40 -17.32
N LEU A 393 -40.73 -22.49 -16.43
CA LEU A 393 -42.06 -22.44 -15.83
C LEU A 393 -43.15 -22.25 -16.90
N ASN A 394 -42.97 -21.29 -17.81
CA ASN A 394 -43.90 -21.05 -18.91
C ASN A 394 -44.01 -22.27 -19.83
N SER A 395 -42.91 -22.97 -20.09
CA SER A 395 -42.92 -24.21 -20.88
C SER A 395 -43.67 -25.35 -20.17
N HIS A 396 -43.56 -25.44 -18.85
CA HIS A 396 -44.27 -26.43 -18.04
C HIS A 396 -45.77 -26.15 -18.01
N LEU A 397 -46.16 -24.88 -17.84
CA LEU A 397 -47.56 -24.46 -17.89
C LEU A 397 -48.18 -24.71 -19.28
N ARG A 398 -47.48 -24.36 -20.37
CA ARG A 398 -47.94 -24.55 -21.75
C ARG A 398 -47.85 -25.99 -22.27
N ALA A 399 -47.10 -26.87 -21.60
CA ALA A 399 -47.08 -28.29 -21.93
C ALA A 399 -48.45 -28.96 -21.74
N ARG A 400 -49.36 -28.32 -20.97
CA ARG A 400 -50.76 -28.71 -20.83
C ARG A 400 -51.62 -28.40 -22.06
N ASP A 401 -51.21 -27.48 -22.94
CA ASP A 401 -52.04 -26.95 -24.04
C ASP A 401 -51.69 -27.49 -25.46
N ASN A 402 -50.93 -28.60 -25.55
CA ASN A 402 -50.71 -29.36 -26.80
C ASN A 402 -50.26 -28.56 -28.06
N ILE A 403 -49.43 -27.53 -27.90
CA ILE A 403 -48.91 -26.71 -29.02
C ILE A 403 -47.78 -27.44 -29.79
N ARG A 404 -47.93 -27.55 -31.12
CA ARG A 404 -47.11 -28.34 -32.06
C ARG A 404 -45.71 -27.80 -32.40
N GLN A 405 -45.32 -26.62 -31.92
CA GLN A 405 -43.92 -26.14 -32.01
C GLN A 405 -43.51 -25.45 -30.70
N ARG A 406 -42.60 -26.07 -29.96
CA ARG A 406 -42.10 -25.52 -28.69
C ARG A 406 -40.89 -24.62 -28.98
N PRO A 407 -40.94 -23.31 -28.66
CA PRO A 407 -39.75 -22.47 -28.64
C PRO A 407 -38.73 -23.09 -27.69
N GLY A 408 -37.45 -23.08 -28.04
CA GLY A 408 -36.44 -23.78 -27.27
C GLY A 408 -35.03 -23.64 -27.82
N PHE A 409 -34.08 -24.19 -27.08
CA PHE A 409 -32.71 -24.37 -27.52
C PHE A 409 -32.55 -25.65 -28.35
N SER A 410 -31.68 -25.61 -29.33
CA SER A 410 -31.24 -26.83 -30.03
C SER A 410 -30.58 -27.84 -29.09
N LYS A 411 -30.57 -29.13 -29.48
CA LYS A 411 -30.04 -30.23 -28.67
C LYS A 411 -28.62 -29.94 -28.18
N GLY A 412 -28.44 -29.93 -26.86
CA GLY A 412 -27.15 -29.72 -26.19
C GLY A 412 -26.74 -28.27 -25.97
N LEU A 413 -27.42 -27.27 -26.57
CA LEU A 413 -27.09 -25.85 -26.37
C LEU A 413 -27.41 -25.40 -24.94
N ALA A 414 -28.55 -25.82 -24.39
CA ALA A 414 -28.91 -25.51 -22.99
C ALA A 414 -27.84 -25.99 -21.99
N GLY A 415 -27.34 -27.22 -22.16
CA GLY A 415 -26.27 -27.77 -21.32
C GLY A 415 -24.95 -26.99 -21.43
N ARG A 416 -24.62 -26.46 -22.63
CA ARG A 416 -23.46 -25.59 -22.83
C ARG A 416 -23.62 -24.25 -22.13
N LEU A 417 -24.80 -23.65 -22.18
CA LEU A 417 -25.09 -22.38 -21.48
C LEU A 417 -24.99 -22.55 -19.97
N TRP A 418 -25.50 -23.64 -19.41
CA TRP A 418 -25.31 -23.98 -18.00
C TRP A 418 -23.84 -24.16 -17.64
N ALA A 419 -23.10 -24.97 -18.40
CA ALA A 419 -21.67 -25.16 -18.18
C ALA A 419 -20.90 -23.85 -18.25
N LEU A 420 -21.27 -22.97 -19.19
CA LEU A 420 -20.64 -21.67 -19.41
C LEU A 420 -20.90 -20.72 -18.24
N GLY A 421 -22.16 -20.57 -17.83
CA GLY A 421 -22.54 -19.73 -16.70
C GLY A 421 -21.94 -20.21 -15.38
N LEU A 422 -22.00 -21.52 -15.10
CA LEU A 422 -21.45 -22.10 -13.88
C LEU A 422 -19.93 -21.99 -13.82
N LEU A 423 -19.22 -22.27 -14.92
CA LEU A 423 -17.76 -22.13 -14.96
C LEU A 423 -17.34 -20.67 -14.79
N ALA A 424 -18.02 -19.73 -15.47
CA ALA A 424 -17.71 -18.31 -15.34
C ALA A 424 -17.95 -17.81 -13.90
N ALA A 425 -19.11 -18.10 -13.32
CA ALA A 425 -19.42 -17.74 -11.93
C ALA A 425 -18.43 -18.38 -10.94
N GLY A 426 -18.11 -19.66 -11.12
CA GLY A 426 -17.11 -20.35 -10.30
C GLY A 426 -15.72 -19.71 -10.39
N LEU A 427 -15.28 -19.32 -11.59
CA LEU A 427 -13.98 -18.69 -11.80
C LEU A 427 -13.85 -17.33 -11.14
N ILE A 428 -14.85 -16.44 -11.27
CA ILE A 428 -14.77 -15.12 -10.64
C ILE A 428 -14.83 -15.24 -9.11
N THR A 429 -15.67 -16.13 -8.56
CA THR A 429 -15.71 -16.40 -7.12
C THR A 429 -14.39 -16.97 -6.62
N ALA A 430 -13.82 -17.95 -7.33
CA ALA A 430 -12.55 -18.56 -6.96
C ALA A 430 -11.37 -17.58 -7.05
N LEU A 431 -11.35 -16.70 -8.06
CA LEU A 431 -10.36 -15.63 -8.19
C LEU A 431 -10.45 -14.64 -7.01
N LEU A 432 -11.66 -14.21 -6.62
CA LEU A 432 -11.85 -13.31 -5.49
C LEU A 432 -11.38 -13.94 -4.17
N ALA A 433 -11.73 -15.22 -3.95
CA ALA A 433 -11.27 -15.97 -2.78
C ALA A 433 -9.74 -16.15 -2.78
N TYR A 434 -9.15 -16.40 -3.95
CA TYR A 434 -7.71 -16.47 -4.14
C TYR A 434 -7.03 -15.15 -3.80
N ALA A 435 -7.49 -14.04 -4.40
CA ALA A 435 -6.93 -12.71 -4.19
C ALA A 435 -7.02 -12.30 -2.71
N PHE A 436 -8.16 -12.53 -2.05
CA PHE A 436 -8.32 -12.30 -0.62
C PHE A 436 -7.29 -13.07 0.21
N THR A 437 -7.09 -14.36 -0.11
CA THR A 437 -6.12 -15.21 0.59
C THR A 437 -4.69 -14.73 0.39
N VAL A 438 -4.32 -14.35 -0.84
CA VAL A 438 -3.00 -13.79 -1.16
C VAL A 438 -2.76 -12.49 -0.41
N VAL A 439 -3.73 -11.56 -0.41
CA VAL A 439 -3.62 -10.29 0.33
C VAL A 439 -3.43 -10.54 1.82
N ARG A 440 -4.21 -11.45 2.41
CA ARG A 440 -4.06 -11.82 3.83
C ARG A 440 -2.68 -12.39 4.14
N GLN A 441 -2.14 -13.26 3.28
CA GLN A 441 -0.80 -13.83 3.47
C GLN A 441 0.31 -12.79 3.25
N ALA A 442 0.13 -11.86 2.31
CA ALA A 442 1.05 -10.75 2.05
C ALA A 442 1.20 -9.86 3.29
N PHE A 443 0.10 -9.44 3.92
CA PHE A 443 0.15 -8.67 5.16
C PHE A 443 0.73 -9.47 6.35
N GLY A 444 0.60 -10.79 6.33
CA GLY A 444 1.22 -11.69 7.31
C GLY A 444 2.68 -12.04 7.00
N LEU A 445 3.22 -11.66 5.84
CA LEU A 445 4.51 -12.12 5.31
C LEU A 445 4.66 -13.65 5.36
N VAL A 446 3.57 -14.37 5.08
CA VAL A 446 3.53 -15.85 5.09
C VAL A 446 3.69 -16.35 3.66
N HIS A 447 4.71 -17.18 3.42
CA HIS A 447 4.92 -17.79 2.10
C HIS A 447 3.69 -18.59 1.63
N LEU A 448 3.32 -18.42 0.37
CA LEU A 448 2.27 -19.21 -0.26
C LEU A 448 2.70 -20.69 -0.29
N SER A 449 1.77 -21.58 0.05
CA SER A 449 1.98 -23.01 -0.11
C SER A 449 2.03 -23.42 -1.59
N SER A 450 2.68 -24.54 -1.91
CA SER A 450 2.71 -25.06 -3.29
C SER A 450 1.31 -25.28 -3.88
N MET A 451 0.33 -25.64 -3.04
CA MET A 451 -1.08 -25.78 -3.43
C MET A 451 -1.69 -24.43 -3.83
N MET A 452 -1.36 -23.36 -3.10
CA MET A 452 -1.81 -22.01 -3.45
C MET A 452 -1.13 -21.50 -4.73
N THR A 453 0.15 -21.81 -4.94
CA THR A 453 0.81 -21.46 -6.20
C THR A 453 0.19 -22.24 -7.38
N PHE A 454 -0.08 -23.54 -7.19
CA PHE A 454 -0.73 -24.37 -8.19
C PHE A 454 -2.16 -23.92 -8.53
N SER A 455 -2.94 -23.46 -7.55
CA SER A 455 -4.32 -23.02 -7.79
C SER A 455 -4.41 -21.82 -8.74
N TRP A 456 -3.40 -20.95 -8.80
CA TRP A 456 -3.31 -19.90 -9.82
C TRP A 456 -3.26 -20.48 -11.25
N PHE A 457 -2.40 -21.48 -11.47
CA PHE A 457 -2.28 -22.15 -12.76
C PHE A 457 -3.55 -22.92 -13.11
N LEU A 458 -4.21 -23.52 -12.12
CA LEU A 458 -5.50 -24.17 -12.32
C LEU A 458 -6.58 -23.16 -12.76
N LEU A 459 -6.67 -21.99 -12.12
CA LEU A 459 -7.58 -20.92 -12.52
C LEU A 459 -7.27 -20.41 -13.94
N SER A 460 -5.99 -20.29 -14.27
CA SER A 460 -5.52 -19.92 -15.62
C SER A 460 -5.96 -20.94 -16.68
N GLY A 461 -5.74 -22.23 -16.41
CA GLY A 461 -6.17 -23.32 -17.29
C GLY A 461 -7.69 -23.41 -17.45
N LEU A 462 -8.44 -23.27 -16.36
CA LEU A 462 -9.91 -23.23 -16.40
C LEU A 462 -10.44 -22.00 -17.14
N SER A 463 -9.72 -20.87 -17.11
CA SER A 463 -10.05 -19.69 -17.91
C SER A 463 -9.88 -19.96 -19.42
N LEU A 464 -8.86 -20.73 -19.83
CA LEU A 464 -8.75 -21.21 -21.21
C LEU A 464 -9.89 -22.16 -21.60
N VAL A 465 -10.32 -23.03 -20.67
CA VAL A 465 -11.50 -23.89 -20.87
C VAL A 465 -12.77 -23.04 -21.04
N LEU A 466 -12.92 -21.95 -20.30
CA LEU A 466 -14.03 -21.02 -20.46
C LEU A 466 -14.05 -20.40 -21.87
N ILE A 467 -12.89 -19.96 -22.38
CA ILE A 467 -12.74 -19.45 -23.76
C ILE A 467 -13.11 -20.52 -24.78
N LEU A 468 -12.65 -21.76 -24.58
CA LEU A 468 -12.99 -22.89 -25.45
C LEU A 468 -14.50 -23.20 -25.43
N LEU A 469 -15.14 -23.09 -24.27
CA LEU A 469 -16.56 -23.31 -24.12
C LEU A 469 -17.39 -22.20 -24.78
N LEU A 470 -16.94 -20.94 -24.71
CA LEU A 470 -17.50 -19.82 -25.48
C LEU A 470 -17.41 -20.10 -26.99
N ALA A 471 -16.22 -20.43 -27.49
CA ALA A 471 -15.98 -20.76 -28.89
C ALA A 471 -16.83 -21.94 -29.36
N SER A 472 -16.93 -23.00 -28.56
CA SER A 472 -17.76 -24.17 -28.84
C SER A 472 -19.25 -23.80 -28.86
N THR A 473 -19.70 -22.91 -27.98
CA THR A 473 -21.09 -22.44 -27.91
C THR A 473 -21.45 -21.64 -29.16
N LEU A 474 -20.60 -20.70 -29.60
CA LEU A 474 -20.76 -19.97 -30.85
C LEU A 474 -20.78 -20.93 -32.05
N SER A 475 -19.87 -21.91 -32.07
CA SER A 475 -19.84 -22.95 -33.09
C SER A 475 -21.15 -23.75 -33.17
N SER A 476 -21.79 -24.12 -32.04
CA SER A 476 -23.12 -24.77 -32.06
C SER A 476 -24.23 -23.90 -32.66
N ILE A 477 -24.08 -22.58 -32.63
CA ILE A 477 -25.08 -21.64 -33.13
C ILE A 477 -24.88 -21.43 -34.63
N PHE A 478 -23.64 -21.16 -35.07
CA PHE A 478 -23.35 -20.71 -36.44
C PHE A 478 -22.99 -21.82 -37.43
N SER A 479 -22.57 -23.02 -36.98
CA SER A 479 -22.16 -24.12 -37.88
C SER A 479 -23.25 -25.17 -38.15
N ARG A 480 -24.52 -24.81 -37.92
CA ARG A 480 -25.67 -25.72 -38.14
C ARG A 480 -25.95 -25.87 -39.64
N SER A 481 -26.24 -27.10 -40.06
CA SER A 481 -26.59 -27.42 -41.46
C SER A 481 -28.01 -27.96 -41.62
N ASP A 482 -28.79 -28.03 -40.54
CA ASP A 482 -30.11 -28.65 -40.51
C ASP A 482 -31.26 -27.68 -40.83
N GLY A 483 -30.93 -26.45 -41.26
CA GLY A 483 -31.90 -25.41 -41.63
C GLY A 483 -32.77 -24.87 -40.50
N LYS A 484 -32.59 -25.38 -39.26
CA LYS A 484 -33.39 -25.00 -38.09
C LYS A 484 -32.62 -23.99 -37.23
N PRO A 485 -33.30 -22.94 -36.71
CA PRO A 485 -32.65 -21.97 -35.85
C PRO A 485 -32.11 -22.64 -34.57
N ALA A 486 -30.92 -22.23 -34.13
CA ALA A 486 -30.31 -22.75 -32.90
C ALA A 486 -31.10 -22.40 -31.63
N VAL A 487 -31.87 -21.30 -31.71
CA VAL A 487 -32.65 -20.70 -30.64
C VAL A 487 -34.00 -20.26 -31.22
N ALA A 488 -35.09 -20.65 -30.56
CA ALA A 488 -36.44 -20.21 -30.92
C ALA A 488 -37.14 -19.54 -29.72
N GLY A 489 -37.72 -18.36 -29.95
CA GLY A 489 -38.45 -17.58 -28.95
C GLY A 489 -37.60 -16.51 -28.26
N ALA A 490 -38.21 -15.36 -27.98
CA ALA A 490 -37.54 -14.18 -27.42
C ALA A 490 -36.87 -14.46 -26.06
N GLY A 491 -37.52 -15.22 -25.16
CA GLY A 491 -36.95 -15.57 -23.85
C GLY A 491 -35.68 -16.43 -23.92
N HIS A 492 -35.58 -17.31 -24.93
CA HIS A 492 -34.37 -18.12 -25.14
C HIS A 492 -33.24 -17.28 -25.76
N TRP A 493 -33.56 -16.35 -26.67
CA TRP A 493 -32.59 -15.37 -27.19
C TRP A 493 -32.06 -14.47 -26.09
N LEU A 494 -32.92 -13.99 -25.20
CA LEU A 494 -32.53 -13.18 -24.06
C LEU A 494 -31.60 -13.98 -23.12
N THR A 495 -31.99 -15.20 -22.75
CA THR A 495 -31.17 -16.09 -21.89
C THR A 495 -29.79 -16.36 -22.50
N LEU A 496 -29.73 -16.69 -23.80
CA LEU A 496 -28.48 -16.88 -24.54
C LEU A 496 -27.61 -15.63 -24.47
N THR A 497 -28.19 -14.47 -24.80
CA THR A 497 -27.47 -13.20 -24.89
C THR A 497 -26.90 -12.80 -23.53
N LEU A 498 -27.73 -12.86 -22.48
CA LEU A 498 -27.31 -12.55 -21.11
C LEU A 498 -26.21 -13.49 -20.62
N THR A 499 -26.28 -14.79 -20.95
CA THR A 499 -25.24 -15.75 -20.58
C THR A 499 -23.93 -15.45 -21.30
N LEU A 500 -23.96 -15.20 -22.62
CA LEU A 500 -22.77 -14.88 -23.39
C LEU A 500 -22.12 -13.57 -22.93
N LEU A 501 -22.92 -12.50 -22.76
CA LEU A 501 -22.42 -11.20 -22.28
C LEU A 501 -21.90 -11.30 -20.85
N GLY A 502 -22.60 -12.01 -19.96
CA GLY A 502 -22.17 -12.22 -18.58
C GLY A 502 -20.85 -12.97 -18.49
N SER A 503 -20.67 -14.03 -19.29
CA SER A 503 -19.41 -14.77 -19.35
C SER A 503 -18.27 -13.97 -19.97
N LEU A 504 -18.52 -13.13 -20.99
CA LEU A 504 -17.52 -12.24 -21.56
C LEU A 504 -17.10 -11.13 -20.58
N ALA A 505 -18.04 -10.56 -19.83
CA ALA A 505 -17.74 -9.58 -18.79
C ALA A 505 -16.91 -10.17 -17.64
N ILE A 506 -17.24 -11.40 -17.21
CA ILE A 506 -16.41 -12.16 -16.26
C ILE A 506 -15.02 -12.39 -16.84
N LEU A 507 -14.91 -12.83 -18.10
CA LEU A 507 -13.62 -13.03 -18.73
C LEU A 507 -12.80 -11.74 -18.75
N GLY A 508 -13.39 -10.60 -19.11
CA GLY A 508 -12.76 -9.28 -19.02
C GLY A 508 -12.27 -8.95 -17.60
N SER A 509 -13.04 -9.32 -16.58
CA SER A 509 -12.61 -9.20 -15.18
C SER A 509 -11.41 -10.10 -14.88
N LEU A 510 -11.43 -11.38 -15.29
CA LEU A 510 -10.30 -12.29 -15.09
C LEU A 510 -9.03 -11.79 -15.81
N ILE A 511 -9.19 -11.19 -16.99
CA ILE A 511 -8.10 -10.55 -17.73
C ILE A 511 -7.53 -9.35 -16.99
N PHE A 512 -8.37 -8.51 -16.35
CA PHE A 512 -7.90 -7.42 -15.49
C PHE A 512 -6.98 -7.93 -14.36
N TRP A 513 -7.21 -9.14 -13.84
CA TRP A 513 -6.37 -9.77 -12.84
C TRP A 513 -5.17 -10.56 -13.40
N ASN A 514 -4.86 -10.43 -14.70
CA ASN A 514 -3.74 -11.10 -15.37
C ASN A 514 -3.80 -12.64 -15.31
N ILE A 515 -4.99 -13.24 -15.33
CA ILE A 515 -5.15 -14.70 -15.21
C ILE A 515 -4.50 -15.51 -16.35
N LEU A 516 -4.18 -14.87 -17.48
CA LEU A 516 -3.52 -15.52 -18.63
C LEU A 516 -2.00 -15.28 -18.66
N VAL A 517 -1.43 -14.71 -17.58
CA VAL A 517 0.01 -14.58 -17.38
C VAL A 517 0.48 -15.74 -16.51
N PHE A 518 1.28 -16.63 -17.11
CA PHE A 518 1.81 -17.85 -16.51
C PHE A 518 3.12 -17.58 -15.75
#